data_AF-A0A7S2KL09-F1
#
_entry.id   AF-A0A7S2KL09-F1
#
_cell.length_a   1.000
_cell.length_b   1.000
_cell.length_c   1.000
_cell.angle_alpha   90.00
_cell.angle_beta   90.00
_cell.angle_gamma   90.00
#
_symmetry.space_group_name_H-M   'P 1'
#
loop_
_entity.id
_entity.type
_entity.pdbx_description
1 polymer ?
#
loop_
_entity_poly.entity_id
_entity_poly.type
_entity_poly.pdbx_seq_one_letter_code
_entity_poly.pdbx_strand_id
1 'polypeptide(L)'
;DVYCYAEDNLCHGCKVVTGSTQAEIQGTLTQVRTKDYTPPKMYIVAQEALSKQHIMVTLQVDEGAQVWCAAWTADPTNMATDYESKIKGYSTNCADGNGRECGTFW
;
A
#
# COMPACT_ATOMS: atom_id res chain seq x y z
N ASP A 1 13.60 -4.03 8.93
CA ASP A 1 12.74 -2.85 8.86
C ASP A 1 11.57 -3.08 7.89
N VAL A 2 10.45 -2.39 8.11
CA VAL A 2 9.28 -2.40 7.21
C VAL A 2 9.19 -1.04 6.52
N TYR A 3 9.09 -1.05 5.19
CA TYR A 3 8.88 0.16 4.40
C TYR A 3 7.56 0.05 3.67
N CYS A 4 6.78 1.12 3.72
CA CYS A 4 5.52 1.24 3.02
C CYS A 4 5.49 2.55 2.24
N TYR A 5 4.83 2.53 1.09
CA TYR A 5 4.46 3.74 0.37
C TYR A 5 3.05 3.59 -0.20
N ALA A 6 2.40 4.72 -0.45
CA ALA A 6 1.07 4.76 -1.05
C ALA A 6 1.13 5.41 -2.42
N GLU A 7 0.38 4.84 -3.34
CA GLU A 7 0.06 5.40 -4.64
C GLU A 7 -1.39 5.85 -4.60
N ASP A 8 -1.70 6.93 -5.31
CA ASP A 8 -3.09 7.35 -5.52
C ASP A 8 -3.88 6.18 -6.14
N ASN A 9 -5.01 5.81 -5.50
CA ASN A 9 -5.84 4.74 -6.02
C ASN A 9 -6.62 5.29 -7.23
N LEU A 10 -6.24 4.78 -8.42
CA LEU A 10 -6.82 5.08 -9.72
C LEU A 10 -8.32 4.82 -9.87
N CYS A 11 -9.06 4.44 -8.82
CA CYS A 11 -10.50 4.67 -8.89
C CYS A 11 -10.83 6.17 -8.86
N HIS A 12 -10.65 6.79 -10.01
CA HIS A 12 -11.10 8.13 -10.33
C HIS A 12 -12.59 8.26 -10.07
N GLY A 13 -12.91 8.95 -8.97
CA GLY A 13 -14.28 9.28 -8.62
C GLY A 13 -15.01 8.22 -7.80
N CYS A 14 -14.33 7.23 -7.23
CA CYS A 14 -14.95 6.42 -6.18
C CYS A 14 -15.00 7.20 -4.86
N LYS A 15 -16.13 7.09 -4.15
CA LYS A 15 -16.23 7.49 -2.75
C LYS A 15 -15.73 6.34 -1.89
N VAL A 16 -14.71 6.61 -1.08
CA VAL A 16 -14.26 5.70 -0.04
C VAL A 16 -14.94 6.04 1.29
N VAL A 17 -15.50 5.04 1.96
CA VAL A 17 -15.86 5.11 3.38
C VAL A 17 -15.12 4.00 4.11
N THR A 18 -14.70 4.27 5.35
CA THR A 18 -13.91 3.32 6.15
C THR A 18 -14.64 1.98 6.24
N GLY A 19 -13.97 0.90 5.86
CA GLY A 19 -14.52 -0.46 5.86
C GLY A 19 -15.24 -0.88 4.58
N SER A 20 -15.23 -0.06 3.52
CA SER A 20 -15.74 -0.47 2.19
C SER A 20 -14.83 -1.48 1.50
N THR A 21 -15.45 -2.43 0.82
CA THR A 21 -14.79 -3.37 -0.08
C THR A 21 -14.54 -2.73 -1.46
N GLN A 22 -13.57 -3.25 -2.21
CA GLN A 22 -13.24 -2.79 -3.56
C GLN A 22 -14.47 -2.73 -4.51
N ALA A 23 -15.36 -3.73 -4.40
CA ALA A 23 -16.57 -3.79 -5.22
C ALA A 23 -17.54 -2.63 -4.91
N GLU A 24 -17.68 -2.28 -3.63
CA GLU A 24 -18.51 -1.16 -3.19
C GLU A 24 -17.93 0.18 -3.63
N ILE A 25 -16.60 0.31 -3.53
CA ILE A 25 -15.86 1.49 -3.99
C ILE A 25 -16.08 1.65 -5.50
N GLN A 26 -15.81 0.64 -6.33
CA GLN A 26 -16.02 0.68 -7.79
C GLN A 26 -17.45 1.01 -8.21
N GLY A 27 -18.46 0.65 -7.41
CA GLY A 27 -19.86 1.01 -7.66
C GLY A 27 -20.18 2.50 -7.50
N THR A 28 -19.29 3.29 -6.91
CA THR A 28 -19.50 4.73 -6.67
C THR A 28 -18.83 5.65 -7.69
N LEU A 29 -18.26 5.08 -8.75
CA LEU A 29 -17.48 5.78 -9.77
C LEU A 29 -18.28 6.92 -10.43
N THR A 30 -17.95 8.17 -10.08
CA THR A 30 -18.65 9.36 -10.62
C THR A 30 -18.08 9.78 -11.98
N GLN A 31 -18.94 10.14 -12.93
CA GLN A 31 -18.55 10.43 -14.32
C GLN A 31 -17.75 11.73 -14.55
N VAL A 32 -17.81 12.73 -13.65
CA VAL A 32 -17.15 14.03 -13.89
C VAL A 32 -16.59 14.64 -12.61
N ARG A 33 -15.26 14.60 -12.47
CA ARG A 33 -14.45 15.48 -11.59
C ARG A 33 -13.09 15.74 -12.23
N THR A 34 -12.40 16.80 -11.78
CA THR A 34 -11.02 17.09 -12.15
C THR A 34 -10.10 15.98 -11.64
N LYS A 35 -9.15 15.52 -12.46
CA LYS A 35 -8.13 14.56 -12.02
C LYS A 35 -7.37 15.14 -10.84
N ASP A 36 -7.36 14.39 -9.74
CA ASP A 36 -6.44 14.62 -8.64
C ASP A 36 -5.13 13.91 -8.97
N TYR A 37 -4.02 14.57 -8.65
CA TYR A 37 -2.67 14.00 -8.76
C TYR A 37 -1.88 14.31 -7.48
N THR A 38 -2.56 14.74 -6.42
CA THR A 38 -1.96 14.96 -5.12
C THR A 38 -1.51 13.61 -4.60
N PRO A 39 -0.22 13.42 -4.24
CA PRO A 39 0.21 12.17 -3.65
C PRO A 39 -0.42 11.97 -2.26
N PRO A 40 -0.83 10.74 -1.91
CA PRO A 40 -1.42 10.46 -0.60
C PRO A 40 -0.42 10.69 0.52
N LYS A 41 -0.86 11.30 1.62
CA LYS A 41 -0.05 11.39 2.83
C LYS A 41 -0.32 10.16 3.68
N MET A 42 0.73 9.36 3.86
CA MET A 42 0.71 8.14 4.65
C MET A 42 1.47 8.31 5.97
N TYR A 43 0.93 7.71 7.02
CA TYR A 43 1.61 7.54 8.31
C TYR A 43 1.54 6.08 8.77
N ILE A 44 2.66 5.53 9.23
CA ILE A 44 2.68 4.26 9.94
C ILE A 44 2.30 4.52 11.39
N VAL A 45 1.10 4.09 11.77
CA VAL A 45 0.55 4.26 13.14
C VAL A 45 1.12 3.20 14.06
N ALA A 46 1.20 1.96 13.60
CA ALA A 46 1.77 0.84 14.34
C ALA A 46 2.34 -0.22 13.39
N GLN A 47 3.33 -0.95 13.88
CA GLN A 47 3.87 -2.14 13.22
C GLN A 47 4.17 -3.21 14.28
N GLU A 48 3.73 -4.43 14.01
CA GLU A 48 3.94 -5.58 14.88
C GLU A 48 4.37 -6.80 14.06
N ALA A 49 5.34 -7.55 14.57
CA ALA A 49 5.74 -8.83 14.00
C ALA A 49 4.96 -9.96 14.69
N LEU A 50 3.88 -10.43 14.06
CA LEU A 50 3.06 -11.52 14.58
C LEU A 50 3.75 -12.88 14.48
N SER A 51 4.59 -13.08 13.46
CA SER A 51 5.43 -14.27 13.31
C SER A 51 6.60 -14.00 12.36
N LYS A 52 7.50 -14.98 12.20
CA LYS A 52 8.62 -14.89 11.23
C LYS A 52 8.16 -14.60 9.80
N GLN A 53 6.91 -14.93 9.45
CA GLN A 53 6.35 -14.76 8.11
C GLN A 53 5.20 -13.75 8.05
N HIS A 54 4.82 -13.14 9.18
CA HIS A 54 3.68 -12.24 9.24
C HIS A 54 4.05 -10.97 9.98
N ILE A 55 3.88 -9.85 9.27
CA ILE A 55 3.88 -8.51 9.85
C ILE A 55 2.46 -7.95 9.79
N MET A 56 2.05 -7.27 10.84
CA MET A 56 0.83 -6.51 10.88
C MET A 56 1.21 -5.03 10.92
N VAL A 57 0.70 -4.28 9.94
CA VAL A 57 0.97 -2.84 9.83
C VAL A 57 -0.36 -2.11 9.90
N THR A 58 -0.45 -1.13 10.80
CA THR A 58 -1.58 -0.20 10.88
C THR A 58 -1.16 1.12 10.26
N LEU A 59 -1.87 1.51 9.21
CA LEU A 59 -1.56 2.68 8.40
C LEU A 59 -2.74 3.65 8.44
N GLN A 60 -2.42 4.94 8.38
CA GLN A 60 -3.40 5.98 8.14
C GLN A 60 -3.04 6.70 6.85
N VAL A 61 -4.03 6.87 5.98
CA VAL A 61 -3.91 7.61 4.73
C VAL A 61 -5.01 8.67 4.68
N ASP A 62 -4.72 9.85 4.14
CA ASP A 62 -5.65 10.98 4.07
C ASP A 62 -6.59 10.95 2.85
N GLU A 63 -6.39 10.00 1.93
CA GLU A 63 -7.22 9.75 0.76
C GLU A 63 -7.26 8.26 0.36
N GLY A 64 -8.02 7.92 -0.68
CA GLY A 64 -8.06 6.57 -1.23
C GLY A 64 -6.73 6.24 -1.92
N ALA A 65 -5.98 5.29 -1.36
CA ALA A 65 -4.64 4.96 -1.85
C ALA A 65 -4.41 3.46 -1.93
N GLN A 66 -3.64 3.06 -2.93
CA GLN A 66 -3.07 1.72 -3.02
C GLN A 66 -1.77 1.67 -2.23
N VAL A 67 -1.71 0.80 -1.23
CA VAL A 67 -0.56 0.70 -0.34
C VAL A 67 0.33 -0.48 -0.73
N TRP A 68 1.63 -0.21 -0.80
CA TRP A 68 2.66 -1.19 -1.01
C TRP A 68 3.57 -1.24 0.20
N CYS A 69 3.70 -2.41 0.82
CA CYS A 69 4.57 -2.63 1.96
C CYS A 69 5.50 -3.80 1.72
N ALA A 70 6.74 -3.69 2.19
CA ALA A 70 7.68 -4.79 2.20
C ALA A 70 8.57 -4.75 3.44
N ALA A 71 9.05 -5.93 3.84
CA ALA A 71 9.89 -6.12 5.01
C ALA A 71 11.27 -6.61 4.57
N TRP A 72 12.31 -6.01 5.13
CA TRP A 72 13.70 -6.41 4.91
C TRP A 72 14.40 -6.76 6.21
N THR A 73 15.36 -7.67 6.12
CA THR A 73 16.24 -8.04 7.23
C THR A 73 17.22 -6.93 7.61
N ALA A 74 17.48 -5.98 6.71
CA ALA A 74 18.27 -4.78 6.91
C ALA A 74 17.80 -3.66 5.97
N ASP A 75 18.00 -2.40 6.34
CA ASP A 75 17.68 -1.23 5.50
C ASP A 75 18.36 -1.32 4.13
N PRO A 76 17.60 -1.40 3.02
CA PRO A 76 18.19 -1.42 1.70
C PRO A 76 18.83 -0.07 1.35
N THR A 77 19.98 -0.12 0.68
CA THR A 77 20.66 1.11 0.23
C THR A 77 19.72 1.99 -0.59
N ASN A 78 19.67 3.29 -0.25
CA ASN A 78 18.86 4.32 -0.91
C ASN A 78 17.34 4.12 -0.80
N MET A 79 16.85 3.35 0.18
CA MET A 79 15.40 3.16 0.38
C MET A 79 14.63 4.49 0.48
N ALA A 80 15.18 5.50 1.17
CA ALA A 80 14.55 6.82 1.31
C ALA A 80 14.32 7.56 -0.02
N THR A 81 15.07 7.22 -1.08
CA THR A 81 15.03 7.93 -2.37
C THR A 81 14.59 7.05 -3.55
N ASP A 82 14.53 5.72 -3.37
CA ASP A 82 14.24 4.74 -4.43
C ASP A 82 13.20 3.68 -3.98
N TYR A 83 12.39 4.02 -2.97
CA TYR A 83 11.44 3.10 -2.35
C TYR A 83 10.50 2.44 -3.35
N GLU A 84 9.99 3.17 -4.34
CA GLU A 84 9.04 2.66 -5.33
C GLU A 84 9.66 1.52 -6.15
N SER A 85 10.84 1.76 -6.75
CA SER A 85 11.56 0.76 -7.54
C SER A 85 11.96 -0.45 -6.70
N LYS A 86 12.40 -0.21 -5.45
CA LYS A 86 12.81 -1.28 -4.54
C LYS A 86 11.64 -2.14 -4.11
N ILE A 87 10.52 -1.54 -3.69
CA ILE A 87 9.33 -2.25 -3.24
C ILE A 87 8.68 -2.99 -4.41
N LYS A 88 8.46 -2.32 -5.55
CA LYS A 88 7.90 -2.96 -6.76
C LYS A 88 8.83 -4.02 -7.34
N GLY A 89 10.14 -3.79 -7.38
CA GLY A 89 11.12 -4.76 -7.85
C GLY A 89 11.20 -5.98 -6.92
N TYR A 90 10.90 -5.81 -5.64
CA TYR A 90 10.83 -6.90 -4.69
C TYR A 90 9.55 -7.72 -4.81
N SER A 91 8.49 -7.28 -5.51
CA SER A 91 7.23 -8.04 -5.66
C SER A 91 7.46 -9.48 -6.14
N THR A 92 8.35 -9.67 -7.10
CA THR A 92 8.74 -10.99 -7.64
C THR A 92 9.37 -11.93 -6.62
N ASN A 93 10.00 -11.39 -5.57
CA ASN A 93 10.70 -12.14 -4.52
C ASN A 93 9.99 -12.05 -3.16
N CYS A 94 9.01 -11.16 -3.04
CA CYS A 94 8.24 -10.97 -1.84
C CYS A 94 7.11 -11.98 -1.89
N ALA A 95 7.45 -13.23 -1.56
CA ALA A 95 6.49 -14.29 -1.42
C ALA A 95 6.68 -15.02 -0.09
N ASP A 96 5.59 -15.48 0.52
CA ASP A 96 5.67 -16.40 1.66
C ASP A 96 6.32 -17.73 1.24
N GLY A 97 6.55 -18.63 2.20
CA GLY A 97 7.10 -19.97 1.91
C GLY A 97 6.24 -20.83 0.96
N ASN A 98 5.05 -20.35 0.59
CA ASN A 98 4.11 -20.97 -0.33
C ASN A 98 3.98 -20.22 -1.67
N GLY A 99 4.80 -19.20 -1.93
CA GLY A 99 4.76 -18.43 -3.17
C GLY A 99 3.66 -17.36 -3.24
N ARG A 100 3.00 -17.03 -2.11
CA ARG A 100 1.98 -15.96 -2.08
C ARG A 100 2.66 -14.62 -1.89
N GLU A 101 2.36 -13.67 -2.78
CA GLU A 101 2.92 -12.32 -2.69
C GLU A 101 2.72 -11.70 -1.29
N CYS A 102 3.75 -11.03 -0.76
CA CYS A 102 3.63 -10.19 0.42
C CYS A 102 2.54 -9.16 0.14
N GLY A 103 1.56 -9.08 1.03
CA GLY A 103 0.27 -8.43 0.78
C GLY A 103 0.34 -7.13 -0.01
N THR A 104 -0.36 -7.11 -1.14
CA THR A 104 -0.89 -5.88 -1.72
C THR A 104 -2.12 -5.50 -0.90
N PHE A 105 -2.12 -4.30 -0.32
CA PHE A 105 -3.29 -3.80 0.42
C PHE A 105 -3.98 -2.76 -0.49
N TRP A 106 -5.21 -3.10 -0.88
CA TRP A 106 -6.13 -2.28 -1.67
C TRP A 106 -6.94 -1.31 -0.81
#